data_AF-A0A239LAG3-F1
#
_entry.id   AF-A0A239LAG3-F1
#
_cell.length_a   1.000
_cell.length_b   1.000
_cell.length_c   1.000
_cell.angle_alpha   90.00
_cell.angle_beta   90.00
_cell.angle_gamma   90.00
#
_symmetry.space_group_name_H-M   'P 1'
#
loop_
_entity.id
_entity.type
_entity.pdbx_description
1 polymer ?
#
loop_
_entity_poly.entity_id
_entity_poly.type
_entity_poly.pdbx_seq_one_letter_code
_entity_poly.pdbx_strand_id
1 'polypeptide(L)'
;MAETYPQYYAYEGRPVVFVETPDGGLSILALSARTGEFERDRSYLDKIWFGTTADIETLTRDEFIQRVEEYRGRRLRGDGPAFALYETINGIEDAARAEPRRLTPEEKALIHTLRLRVHELFEAELREQGRQGTPPAS
;
A
#
# COMPACT_ATOMS: atom_id res chain seq x y z
N MET A 1 -6.03 24.57 -9.45
CA MET A 1 -6.90 23.36 -9.46
C MET A 1 -7.16 23.02 -8.01
N ALA A 2 -8.40 22.77 -7.59
CA ALA A 2 -8.64 22.34 -6.22
C ALA A 2 -7.95 20.98 -6.03
N GLU A 3 -7.08 20.88 -5.03
CA GLU A 3 -6.44 19.61 -4.68
C GLU A 3 -7.50 18.72 -4.02
N THR A 4 -7.96 17.70 -4.74
CA THR A 4 -8.88 16.71 -4.16
C THR A 4 -8.08 15.76 -3.28
N TYR A 5 -8.39 15.74 -1.99
CA TYR A 5 -7.82 14.80 -1.02
C TYR A 5 -8.82 13.66 -0.74
N PRO A 6 -8.35 12.42 -0.49
CA PRO A 6 -6.94 12.00 -0.40
C PRO A 6 -6.24 11.90 -1.76
N GLN A 7 -4.92 12.15 -1.77
CA GLN A 7 -4.06 11.86 -2.92
C GLN A 7 -3.17 10.67 -2.60
N TYR A 8 -3.14 9.69 -3.50
CA TYR A 8 -2.42 8.43 -3.30
C TYR A 8 -1.22 8.35 -4.23
N TYR A 9 -0.09 7.96 -3.66
CA TYR A 9 1.18 7.88 -4.35
C TYR A 9 1.90 6.57 -4.06
N ALA A 10 2.77 6.18 -4.99
CA ALA A 10 3.90 5.35 -4.69
C ALA A 10 5.19 6.11 -4.98
N TYR A 11 6.05 6.22 -3.97
CA TYR A 11 7.38 6.80 -4.08
C TYR A 11 8.40 5.67 -3.99
N GLU A 12 9.14 5.38 -5.06
CA GLU A 12 10.09 4.25 -5.12
C GLU A 12 9.42 2.93 -4.69
N GLY A 13 8.16 2.74 -5.13
CA GLY A 13 7.31 1.62 -4.75
C GLY A 13 6.74 1.65 -3.32
N ARG A 14 7.12 2.61 -2.46
CA ARG A 14 6.56 2.79 -1.11
C ARG A 14 5.24 3.57 -1.18
N PRO A 15 4.12 3.04 -0.64
CA PRO A 15 2.87 3.77 -0.56
C PRO A 15 2.99 5.01 0.34
N VAL A 16 2.54 6.14 -0.19
CA VAL A 16 2.43 7.43 0.50
C VAL A 16 1.06 8.03 0.19
N VAL A 17 0.39 8.58 1.20
CA VAL A 17 -0.93 9.21 1.04
C VAL A 17 -0.94 10.58 1.70
N PHE A 18 -1.50 11.54 0.97
CA PHE A 18 -1.71 12.89 1.46
C PHE A 18 -3.19 13.03 1.80
N VAL A 19 -3.48 13.50 3.01
CA VAL A 19 -4.84 13.71 3.52
C VAL A 19 -4.97 15.10 4.10
N GLU A 20 -6.10 15.74 3.82
CA GLU A 20 -6.47 16.99 4.46
C GLU A 20 -6.77 16.73 5.95
N THR A 21 -6.27 17.60 6.81
CA THR A 21 -6.57 17.55 8.25
C THR A 21 -7.82 18.40 8.55
N PRO A 22 -8.56 18.12 9.64
CA PRO A 22 -9.79 18.85 9.96
C PRO A 22 -9.62 20.38 10.12
N ASP A 23 -8.41 20.85 10.41
CA ASP A 23 -8.03 22.26 10.50
C ASP A 23 -7.64 22.88 9.15
N GLY A 24 -7.83 22.18 8.03
CA GLY A 24 -7.48 22.63 6.68
C GLY A 24 -5.98 22.53 6.36
N GLY A 25 -5.23 21.77 7.17
CA GLY A 25 -3.83 21.47 6.95
C GLY A 25 -3.63 20.22 6.09
N LEU A 26 -2.36 19.86 5.87
CA LEU A 26 -1.96 18.68 5.12
C LEU A 26 -1.20 17.70 6.02
N SER A 27 -1.67 16.45 6.08
CA SER A 27 -0.98 15.34 6.72
C SER A 27 -0.50 14.35 5.66
N ILE A 28 0.77 13.96 5.78
CA ILE A 28 1.45 13.07 4.83
C ILE A 28 1.84 11.82 5.58
N LEU A 29 1.38 10.68 5.08
CA LEU A 29 1.54 9.40 5.73
C LEU A 29 2.26 8.45 4.78
N ALA A 30 3.29 7.76 5.27
CA ALA A 30 4.03 6.76 4.53
C ALA A 30 3.91 5.40 5.21
N LEU A 31 3.75 4.34 4.41
CA LEU A 31 3.61 2.99 4.94
C LEU A 31 4.93 2.50 5.56
N SER A 32 4.92 2.07 6.82
CA SER A 32 6.10 1.55 7.51
C SER A 32 6.49 0.17 6.97
N ALA A 33 7.75 0.02 6.55
CA ALA A 33 8.32 -1.28 6.17
C ALA A 33 8.44 -2.25 7.35
N ARG A 34 8.39 -1.75 8.58
CA ARG A 34 8.60 -2.53 9.80
C ARG A 34 7.29 -3.02 10.41
N THR A 35 6.28 -2.16 10.44
CA THR A 35 5.02 -2.46 11.15
C THR A 35 3.83 -2.61 10.21
N GLY A 36 3.93 -2.15 8.97
CA GLY A 36 2.81 -2.14 8.03
C GLY A 36 1.76 -1.07 8.35
N GLU A 37 1.97 -0.22 9.35
CA GLU A 37 1.08 0.90 9.65
C GLU A 37 1.47 2.15 8.86
N PHE A 38 0.57 3.11 8.77
CA PHE A 38 0.86 4.42 8.19
C PHE A 38 1.39 5.38 9.24
N GLU A 39 2.57 5.93 9.00
CA GLU A 39 3.24 6.85 9.91
C GLU A 39 3.35 8.24 9.27
N ARG A 40 3.24 9.30 10.08
CA ARG A 40 3.46 10.67 9.59
C ARG A 40 4.90 10.86 9.15
N ASP A 41 5.08 11.26 7.90
CA ASP A 41 6.38 11.58 7.35
C ASP A 41 6.28 12.74 6.34
N ARG A 42 6.44 13.96 6.85
CA ARG A 42 6.36 15.18 6.04
C ARG A 42 7.50 15.30 5.03
N SER A 43 8.58 14.51 5.14
CA SER A 43 9.68 14.56 4.18
C SER A 43 9.25 14.15 2.78
N TYR A 44 8.13 13.42 2.65
CA TYR A 44 7.58 13.05 1.36
C TYR A 44 6.88 14.19 0.62
N LEU A 45 6.58 15.31 1.28
CA LEU A 45 6.01 16.49 0.58
C LEU A 45 6.95 16.95 -0.52
N ASP A 46 8.16 17.34 -0.13
CA ASP A 46 9.13 17.92 -1.05
C ASP A 46 9.63 16.88 -2.05
N LYS A 47 9.78 15.62 -1.59
CA LYS A 47 10.21 14.51 -2.44
C LYS A 47 9.21 14.22 -3.57
N ILE A 48 7.91 14.35 -3.32
CA ILE A 48 6.87 14.03 -4.32
C ILE A 48 6.56 15.25 -5.19
N TRP A 49 6.47 16.45 -4.62
CA TRP A 49 6.11 17.65 -5.39
C TRP A 49 7.27 18.27 -6.15
N PHE A 50 8.50 18.14 -5.65
CA PHE A 50 9.68 18.77 -6.26
C PHE A 50 10.75 17.77 -6.68
N GLY A 51 10.55 16.47 -6.44
CA GLY A 51 11.45 15.42 -6.91
C GLY A 51 11.40 15.27 -8.42
N THR A 52 12.57 15.17 -9.05
CA THR A 52 12.70 15.00 -10.52
C THR A 52 13.36 13.69 -10.94
N THR A 53 13.92 12.95 -9.99
CA THR A 53 14.73 11.74 -10.23
C THR A 53 14.14 10.47 -9.63
N ALA A 54 13.18 10.61 -8.70
CA ALA A 54 12.54 9.48 -8.07
C ALA A 54 11.40 8.94 -8.94
N ASP A 55 11.18 7.63 -8.87
CA ASP A 55 9.99 7.00 -9.44
C ASP A 55 8.77 7.34 -8.58
N ILE A 56 7.86 8.14 -9.14
CA ILE A 56 6.67 8.65 -8.47
C ILE A 56 5.45 8.33 -9.32
N GLU A 57 4.59 7.47 -8.79
CA GLU A 57 3.32 7.12 -9.41
C GLU A 57 2.17 7.80 -8.64
N THR A 58 1.23 8.41 -9.36
CA THR A 58 -0.06 8.82 -8.79
C THR A 58 -1.05 7.68 -9.00
N LEU A 59 -1.73 7.26 -7.95
CA LEU A 59 -2.57 6.06 -7.94
C LEU A 59 -4.03 6.41 -7.67
N THR A 60 -4.94 5.62 -8.22
CA THR A 60 -6.30 5.53 -7.70
C THR A 60 -6.29 4.84 -6.33
N ARG A 61 -7.40 4.92 -5.59
CA ARG A 61 -7.53 4.24 -4.29
C ARG A 61 -7.35 2.72 -4.40
N ASP A 62 -7.91 2.10 -5.44
CA ASP A 62 -7.78 0.65 -5.65
C ASP A 62 -6.32 0.26 -5.90
N GLU A 63 -5.66 0.94 -6.84
CA GLU A 63 -4.24 0.74 -7.14
C GLU A 63 -3.36 0.97 -5.91
N PHE A 64 -3.71 1.96 -5.09
CA PHE A 64 -3.00 2.23 -3.84
C PHE A 64 -3.12 1.07 -2.85
N ILE A 65 -4.31 0.51 -2.65
CA ILE A 65 -4.49 -0.68 -1.80
C ILE A 65 -3.68 -1.85 -2.36
N GLN A 66 -3.73 -2.09 -3.67
CA GLN A 66 -2.92 -3.13 -4.31
C GLN A 66 -1.42 -2.94 -4.02
N ARG A 67 -0.93 -1.69 -4.07
CA ARG A 67 0.46 -1.36 -3.76
C ARG A 67 0.80 -1.50 -2.27
N VAL A 68 -0.12 -1.14 -1.37
CA VAL A 68 0.03 -1.35 0.09
C VAL A 68 0.25 -2.82 0.39
N GLU A 69 -0.58 -3.67 -0.17
CA GLU A 69 -0.53 -5.10 0.13
C GLU A 69 0.64 -5.81 -0.56
N GLU A 70 1.04 -5.38 -1.76
CA GLU A 70 2.32 -5.80 -2.34
C GLU A 70 3.50 -5.41 -1.44
N TYR A 71 3.51 -4.18 -0.91
CA TYR A 71 4.59 -3.67 -0.09
C TYR A 71 4.69 -4.42 1.25
N ARG A 72 3.56 -4.63 1.94
CA ARG A 72 3.45 -5.41 3.18
C ARG A 72 3.84 -6.86 2.95
N GLY A 73 3.27 -7.53 1.96
CA GLY A 73 3.52 -8.95 1.67
C GLY A 73 4.97 -9.29 1.34
N ARG A 74 5.71 -8.33 0.75
CA ARG A 74 7.14 -8.50 0.48
C ARG A 74 8.03 -8.26 1.69
N ARG A 75 7.67 -7.34 2.59
CA ARG A 75 8.56 -6.84 3.66
C ARG A 75 8.25 -7.39 5.04
N LEU A 76 6.99 -7.70 5.32
CA LEU A 76 6.57 -8.21 6.61
C LEU A 76 6.60 -9.73 6.65
N ARG A 77 6.83 -10.27 7.83
CA ARG A 77 6.72 -11.70 8.15
C ARG A 77 5.97 -11.81 9.47
N GLY A 78 5.15 -12.83 9.60
CA GLY A 78 4.27 -13.02 10.74
C GLY A 78 3.34 -14.20 10.52
N ASP A 79 2.43 -14.39 11.47
CA ASP A 79 1.45 -15.47 11.47
C ASP A 79 0.03 -14.90 11.40
N GLY A 80 -0.93 -15.76 11.05
CA GLY A 80 -2.34 -15.40 11.02
C GLY A 80 -2.92 -15.26 9.61
N PRO A 81 -4.21 -14.91 9.51
CA PRO A 81 -4.94 -15.04 8.26
C PRO A 81 -4.45 -14.10 7.15
N ALA A 82 -3.98 -12.90 7.50
CA ALA A 82 -3.37 -11.99 6.52
C ALA A 82 -2.06 -12.56 5.94
N PHE A 83 -1.20 -13.11 6.79
CA PHE A 83 0.08 -13.68 6.36
C PHE A 83 -0.06 -14.95 5.54
N ALA A 84 -1.00 -15.84 5.87
CA ALA A 84 -1.29 -17.03 5.05
C ALA A 84 -1.72 -16.68 3.61
N LEU A 85 -2.46 -15.58 3.45
CA LEU A 85 -2.83 -15.07 2.14
C LEU A 85 -1.65 -14.39 1.42
N TYR A 86 -0.76 -13.69 2.13
CA TYR A 86 0.50 -13.22 1.53
C TYR A 86 1.36 -14.37 1.03
N GLU A 87 1.48 -15.46 1.79
CA GLU A 87 2.20 -16.66 1.34
C GLU A 87 1.61 -17.23 0.05
N THR A 88 0.28 -17.26 -0.04
CA THR A 88 -0.43 -17.70 -1.26
C THR A 88 -0.12 -16.77 -2.45
N ILE A 89 -0.21 -15.44 -2.26
CA ILE A 89 0.10 -14.46 -3.30
C ILE A 89 1.56 -14.59 -3.75
N ASN A 90 2.49 -14.61 -2.80
CA ASN A 90 3.92 -14.71 -3.07
C ASN A 90 4.25 -16.02 -3.79
N GLY A 91 3.62 -17.14 -3.41
CA GLY A 91 3.79 -18.41 -4.11
C GLY A 91 3.39 -18.37 -5.58
N ILE A 92 2.30 -17.67 -5.93
CA ILE A 92 1.89 -17.46 -7.33
C ILE A 92 2.92 -16.59 -8.07
N GLU A 93 3.33 -15.47 -7.47
CA GLU A 93 4.32 -14.56 -8.07
C GLU A 93 5.68 -15.26 -8.28
N ASP A 94 6.11 -16.07 -7.31
CA ASP A 94 7.39 -16.79 -7.34
C ASP A 94 7.37 -17.94 -8.36
N ALA A 95 6.26 -18.67 -8.48
CA ALA A 95 6.09 -19.69 -9.51
C ALA A 95 6.20 -19.09 -10.92
N ALA A 96 5.54 -17.95 -11.18
CA ALA A 96 5.64 -17.27 -12.46
C ALA A 96 7.06 -16.77 -12.75
N ARG A 97 7.77 -16.27 -11.72
CA ARG A 97 9.16 -15.82 -11.82
C ARG A 97 10.14 -16.97 -12.11
N ALA A 98 9.92 -18.12 -11.49
CA ALA A 98 10.75 -19.32 -11.68
C ALA A 98 10.61 -19.93 -13.09
N GLU A 99 9.45 -19.74 -13.73
CA GLU A 99 9.14 -20.16 -15.10
C GLU A 99 9.41 -19.08 -16.17
N PRO A 100 10.37 -18.17 -15.92
CA PRO A 100 10.51 -16.81 -16.50
C PRO A 100 9.32 -16.26 -17.31
N ARG A 101 8.11 -16.35 -16.77
CA ARG A 101 6.88 -15.94 -17.47
C ARG A 101 6.19 -14.79 -16.75
N ARG A 102 5.27 -14.14 -17.47
CA ARG A 102 4.35 -13.17 -16.86
C ARG A 102 3.20 -13.91 -16.16
N LEU A 103 2.62 -13.27 -15.15
CA LEU A 103 1.35 -13.72 -14.58
C LEU A 103 0.26 -13.74 -15.66
N THR A 104 -0.54 -14.80 -15.67
CA THR A 104 -1.73 -14.89 -16.53
C THR A 104 -2.80 -13.90 -16.07
N PRO A 105 -3.80 -13.58 -16.92
CA PRO A 105 -4.93 -12.74 -16.51
C PRO A 105 -5.66 -13.27 -15.26
N GLU A 106 -5.83 -14.59 -15.16
CA GLU A 106 -6.48 -15.26 -14.04
C GLU A 106 -5.66 -15.12 -12.76
N GLU A 107 -4.34 -15.35 -12.83
CA GLU A 107 -3.43 -15.16 -11.70
C GLU A 107 -3.45 -13.71 -11.21
N LYS A 108 -3.45 -12.74 -12.13
CA LYS A 108 -3.56 -11.31 -11.78
C LYS A 108 -4.88 -10.98 -11.08
N ALA A 109 -6.00 -11.49 -11.60
CA ALA A 109 -7.32 -11.26 -11.02
C ALA A 109 -7.44 -11.91 -9.62
N LEU A 110 -6.86 -13.11 -9.46
CA LEU A 110 -6.78 -13.80 -8.18
C LEU A 110 -5.95 -13.00 -7.18
N ILE A 111 -4.72 -12.60 -7.55
CA ILE A 111 -3.85 -11.78 -6.69
C ILE A 111 -4.55 -10.48 -6.30
N HIS A 112 -5.21 -9.80 -7.23
CA HIS A 112 -5.95 -8.56 -6.94
C HIS A 112 -7.02 -8.78 -5.87
N THR A 113 -7.84 -9.82 -6.05
CA THR A 113 -8.89 -10.20 -5.09
C THR A 113 -8.31 -10.58 -3.72
N LEU A 114 -7.23 -11.37 -3.71
CA LEU A 114 -6.57 -11.77 -2.48
C LEU A 114 -5.98 -10.57 -1.75
N ARG A 115 -5.36 -9.62 -2.44
CA ARG A 115 -4.85 -8.38 -1.84
C ARG A 115 -5.96 -7.57 -1.19
N LEU A 116 -7.11 -7.41 -1.84
CA LEU A 116 -8.26 -6.75 -1.21
C LEU A 116 -8.69 -7.47 0.07
N ARG A 117 -8.72 -8.81 0.07
CA ARG A 117 -9.08 -9.57 1.26
C ARG A 117 -8.04 -9.47 2.37
N VAL A 118 -6.75 -9.51 2.03
CA VAL A 118 -5.66 -9.30 2.99
C VAL A 118 -5.77 -7.92 3.60
N HIS A 119 -6.07 -6.90 2.79
CA HIS A 119 -6.23 -5.54 3.25
C HIS A 119 -7.24 -5.46 4.40
N GLU A 120 -8.44 -6.02 4.22
CA GLU A 120 -9.46 -6.03 5.29
C GLU A 120 -8.99 -6.68 6.59
N LEU A 121 -8.26 -7.79 6.49
CA LEU A 121 -7.74 -8.54 7.63
C LEU A 121 -6.63 -7.77 8.36
N PHE A 122 -5.67 -7.25 7.61
CA PHE A 122 -4.53 -6.51 8.16
C PHE A 122 -4.99 -5.20 8.81
N GLU A 123 -5.92 -4.48 8.17
CA GLU A 123 -6.51 -3.27 8.73
C GLU A 123 -7.32 -3.53 10.00
N ALA A 124 -7.96 -4.71 10.11
CA ALA A 124 -8.61 -5.12 11.35
C ALA A 124 -7.62 -5.33 12.48
N GLU A 125 -6.53 -6.05 12.21
CA GLU A 125 -5.46 -6.28 13.19
C GLU A 125 -4.81 -4.97 13.65
N LEU A 126 -4.49 -4.04 12.73
CA LEU A 126 -3.96 -2.73 13.09
C LEU A 126 -4.90 -1.97 14.02
N ARG A 127 -6.21 -1.99 13.73
CA ARG A 127 -7.22 -1.33 14.55
C ARG A 127 -7.29 -1.92 15.96
N GLU A 128 -7.24 -3.25 16.09
CA GLU A 128 -7.22 -3.93 17.39
C GLU A 128 -5.97 -3.56 18.21
N GLN A 129 -4.85 -3.31 17.53
CA GLN A 129 -3.60 -2.86 18.15
C GLN A 129 -3.55 -1.34 18.41
N GLY A 130 -4.59 -0.59 18.04
CA GLY A 130 -4.60 0.87 18.14
C GLY A 130 -3.64 1.58 17.18
N ARG A 131 -3.24 0.90 16.11
CA ARG A 131 -2.32 1.39 15.07
C ARG A 131 -3.05 2.03 13.91
N GLN A 132 -2.32 2.85 13.14
CA GLN A 132 -2.88 3.59 12.03
C GLN A 132 -2.88 2.76 10.74
N GLY A 133 -4.07 2.40 10.26
CA GLY A 133 -4.28 1.77 8.95
C GLY A 133 -4.27 2.76 7.78
N THR A 134 -4.70 2.29 6.61
CA THR A 134 -4.92 3.12 5.42
C THR A 134 -5.99 4.18 5.74
N PRO A 135 -5.73 5.48 5.46
CA PRO A 135 -6.73 6.51 5.65
C PRO A 135 -8.01 6.24 4.85
N PRO A 136 -9.19 6.59 5.39
CA PRO A 136 -10.45 6.44 4.68
C PRO A 136 -10.48 7.32 3.42
N ALA A 137 -11.31 6.93 2.45
CA ALA A 137 -11.71 7.87 1.40
C ALA A 137 -12.59 8.95 2.03
N SER A 138 -12.37 10.21 1.63
CA SER A 138 -13.26 11.33 1.95
C SER A 138 -14.62 11.19 1.28
#